data_AF-A0A957FME1-F1
#
_entry.id   AF-A0A957FME1-F1
#
_cell.length_a   1.000
_cell.length_b   1.000
_cell.length_c   1.000
_cell.angle_alpha   90.00
_cell.angle_beta   90.00
_cell.angle_gamma   90.00
#
_symmetry.space_group_name_H-M   'P 1'
#
loop_
_entity.id
_entity.type
_entity.pdbx_description
1 polymer ?
#
loop_
_entity_poly.entity_id
_entity_poly.type
_entity_poly.pdbx_seq_one_letter_code
_entity_poly.pdbx_strand_id
1 'polypeptide(L)'
;MNGTANHNDIARIAAQRYDKALRGGHRNRLLSGTVEPQSTAVWLEENVALLGRYWIWLEEENSTPNCIEQIYLPMAGHVLGLNLKPHSQLDLDTDLEQAMDYVKAKQLSDSWTDICLRALHRFRRFLRYERGVLEVAFDDVPASLDRYHEGLPDWLIEQLTQYQRIRQVNWRPSRLQDATVRFWSGHSRLWRWLFAQEDENIVAVTDVKHKHLHAYIDERLAAGYAAKSVNQDLRAFQATLRFLQERGFQVPLALLRPPLLKEPDALPRFLADEEVGRLQANLEGRVAGAQKPAQLRDALLNRAAFYLLWHGGLRLGEVEDLCLSDLNLSRKQLVVRQGKGMKDRTVYLTEVATNALVAYLDVRGQGHSDHLFLYRHRRLCRGLVHNRIKAAGKR
;
A
#
# COMPACT_ATOMS: atom_id res chain seq x y z
N MET A 1 25.85 19.36 15.78
CA MET A 1 26.15 17.92 15.81
C MET A 1 24.94 17.21 16.39
N ASN A 2 24.30 16.35 15.59
CA ASN A 2 23.24 15.37 15.90
C ASN A 2 22.83 14.83 14.53
N GLY A 3 23.56 13.90 13.93
CA GLY A 3 23.60 12.50 14.34
C GLY A 3 23.05 11.71 13.16
N THR A 4 23.81 11.69 12.05
CA THR A 4 23.63 10.67 11.02
C THR A 4 23.80 9.33 11.72
N ALA A 5 22.72 8.60 11.95
CA ALA A 5 22.84 7.19 12.31
C ALA A 5 23.78 6.57 11.27
N ASN A 6 24.91 6.05 11.74
CA ASN A 6 25.95 5.53 10.87
C ASN A 6 25.31 4.42 10.02
N HIS A 7 25.74 4.18 8.78
CA HIS A 7 25.16 3.09 7.98
C HIS A 7 25.23 1.73 8.73
N ASN A 8 26.24 1.59 9.60
CA ASN A 8 26.41 0.49 10.53
C ASN A 8 25.36 0.44 11.66
N ASP A 9 24.83 1.58 12.10
CA ASP A 9 23.74 1.63 13.09
C ASP A 9 22.43 1.11 12.51
N ILE A 10 22.10 1.47 11.27
CA ILE A 10 20.88 0.99 10.60
C ILE A 10 20.96 -0.52 10.35
N ALA A 11 22.11 -1.02 9.89
CA ALA A 11 22.33 -2.46 9.71
C ALA A 11 22.13 -3.24 11.02
N ARG A 12 22.67 -2.74 12.14
CA ARG A 12 22.49 -3.32 13.48
C ARG A 12 21.02 -3.29 13.93
N ILE A 13 20.32 -2.17 13.71
CA ILE A 13 18.89 -2.05 14.05
C ILE A 13 18.06 -3.03 13.21
N ALA A 14 18.34 -3.14 11.92
CA ALA A 14 17.67 -4.09 11.03
C ALA A 14 17.87 -5.54 11.49
N ALA A 15 19.10 -5.92 11.81
CA ALA A 15 19.42 -7.24 12.35
C ALA A 15 18.66 -7.55 13.66
N GLN A 16 18.67 -6.61 14.62
CA GLN A 16 17.94 -6.77 15.89
C GLN A 16 16.43 -6.93 15.68
N ARG A 17 15.85 -6.20 14.72
CA ARG A 17 14.43 -6.28 14.37
C ARG A 17 14.10 -7.61 13.72
N TYR A 18 14.95 -8.09 12.81
CA TYR A 18 14.82 -9.42 12.24
C TYR A 18 14.88 -10.52 13.31
N ASP A 19 15.89 -10.51 14.19
CA ASP A 19 16.03 -11.54 15.23
C ASP A 19 14.88 -11.52 16.24
N LYS A 20 14.31 -10.34 16.50
CA LYS A 20 13.07 -10.21 17.28
C LYS A 20 11.89 -10.85 16.55
N ALA A 21 11.72 -10.58 15.26
CA ALA A 21 10.66 -11.17 14.45
C ALA A 21 10.81 -12.70 14.32
N LEU A 22 12.04 -13.20 14.16
CA LEU A 22 12.36 -14.62 14.09
C LEU A 22 11.95 -15.36 15.37
N ARG A 23 12.21 -14.78 16.54
CA ARG A 23 11.79 -15.34 17.84
C ARG A 23 10.28 -15.32 18.06
N GLY A 24 9.60 -14.27 17.59
CA GLY A 24 8.15 -14.11 17.74
C GLY A 24 7.31 -14.85 16.68
N GLY A 25 7.93 -15.38 15.63
CA GLY A 25 7.25 -15.82 14.42
C GLY A 25 6.62 -17.21 14.50
N HIS A 26 5.56 -17.37 15.30
CA HIS A 26 4.65 -18.55 15.35
C HIS A 26 5.32 -19.92 15.18
N ARG A 27 6.48 -20.12 15.81
CA ARG A 27 7.30 -21.34 15.71
C ARG A 27 6.55 -22.62 16.10
N ASN A 28 5.57 -22.49 16.99
CA ASN A 28 4.75 -23.60 17.48
C ASN A 28 3.87 -24.27 16.40
N ARG A 29 3.80 -23.71 15.18
CA ARG A 29 3.02 -24.23 14.05
C ARG A 29 3.87 -24.87 12.95
N LEU A 30 5.19 -24.98 13.14
CA LEU A 30 6.08 -25.55 12.14
C LEU A 30 5.86 -27.05 11.97
N LEU A 31 5.83 -27.50 10.71
CA LEU A 31 5.88 -28.92 10.38
C LEU A 31 7.20 -29.55 10.86
N SER A 32 7.13 -30.79 11.37
CA SER A 32 8.30 -31.54 11.83
C SER A 32 9.34 -31.70 10.72
N GLY A 33 10.59 -31.32 10.97
CA GLY A 33 11.70 -31.41 10.01
C GLY A 33 11.89 -30.17 9.12
N THR A 34 11.13 -29.09 9.33
CA THR A 34 11.32 -27.83 8.59
C THR A 34 12.65 -27.18 8.94
N VAL A 35 13.45 -26.83 7.93
CA VAL A 35 14.70 -26.07 8.11
C VAL A 35 14.37 -24.65 8.55
N GLU A 36 14.92 -24.22 9.68
CA GLU A 36 14.68 -22.88 10.21
C GLU A 36 15.73 -21.86 9.75
N PRO A 37 15.32 -20.61 9.43
CA PRO A 37 16.24 -19.52 9.20
C PRO A 37 17.08 -19.23 10.45
N GLN A 38 18.38 -19.04 10.26
CA GLN A 38 19.30 -18.75 11.34
C GLN A 38 19.26 -17.26 11.76
N SER A 39 19.63 -17.02 13.02
CA SER A 39 19.79 -15.67 13.61
C SER A 39 20.89 -14.88 12.88
N THR A 40 20.79 -13.54 12.89
CA THR A 40 21.83 -12.68 12.29
C THR A 40 23.22 -12.86 12.91
N ALA A 41 23.31 -13.45 14.10
CA ALA A 41 24.57 -13.74 14.79
C ALA A 41 25.52 -14.68 14.02
N VAL A 42 25.00 -15.50 13.09
CA VAL A 42 25.82 -16.42 12.27
C VAL A 42 25.92 -15.98 10.81
N TRP A 43 25.41 -14.81 10.46
CA TRP A 43 25.44 -14.31 9.09
C TRP A 43 26.79 -13.67 8.76
N LEU A 44 27.14 -13.67 7.48
CA LEU A 44 28.23 -12.85 6.96
C LEU A 44 27.94 -11.37 7.21
N GLU A 45 28.96 -10.59 7.59
CA GLU A 45 28.82 -9.16 7.87
C GLU A 45 28.22 -8.39 6.68
N GLU A 46 28.56 -8.79 5.45
CA GLU A 46 28.01 -8.21 4.23
C GLU A 46 26.50 -8.43 4.06
N ASN A 47 25.95 -9.54 4.57
CA ASN A 47 24.51 -9.83 4.52
C ASN A 47 23.76 -9.01 5.57
N VAL A 48 24.38 -8.77 6.74
CA VAL A 48 23.85 -7.84 7.74
C VAL A 48 23.83 -6.41 7.20
N ALA A 49 24.93 -5.99 6.54
CA ALA A 49 25.00 -4.69 5.87
C ALA A 49 23.96 -4.57 4.73
N LEU A 50 23.77 -5.64 3.93
CA LEU A 50 22.74 -5.68 2.89
C LEU A 50 21.34 -5.50 3.47
N LEU A 51 21.02 -6.16 4.58
CA LEU A 51 19.70 -6.00 5.23
C LEU A 51 19.47 -4.55 5.67
N GLY A 52 20.51 -3.87 6.16
CA GLY A 52 20.49 -2.42 6.42
C GLY A 52 20.25 -1.59 5.15
N ARG A 53 20.94 -1.91 4.04
CA ARG A 53 20.71 -1.24 2.75
C ARG A 53 19.31 -1.52 2.20
N TYR A 54 18.79 -2.72 2.39
CA TYR A 54 17.42 -3.07 2.01
C TYR A 54 16.40 -2.30 2.83
N TRP A 55 16.61 -2.13 4.13
CA TRP A 55 15.78 -1.27 4.97
C TRP A 55 15.74 0.15 4.40
N ILE A 56 16.91 0.74 4.15
CA ILE A 56 17.02 2.09 3.57
C ILE A 56 16.30 2.13 2.23
N TRP A 57 16.53 1.15 1.36
CA TRP A 57 15.87 1.05 0.05
C TRP A 57 14.35 0.93 0.17
N LEU A 58 13.82 0.20 1.17
CA LEU A 58 12.39 0.09 1.44
C LEU A 58 11.80 1.40 1.96
N GLU A 59 12.52 2.12 2.82
CA GLU A 59 12.15 3.47 3.27
C GLU A 59 12.13 4.45 2.10
N GLU A 60 13.13 4.35 1.22
CA GLU A 60 13.21 5.11 -0.02
C GLU A 60 12.07 4.76 -1.00
N GLU A 61 11.65 3.50 -1.05
CA GLU A 61 10.46 3.06 -1.80
C GLU A 61 9.13 3.26 -1.05
N ASN A 62 9.11 4.02 0.05
CA ASN A 62 7.90 4.41 0.78
C ASN A 62 7.11 3.28 1.44
N SER A 63 7.80 2.20 1.78
CA SER A 63 7.23 1.17 2.65
C SER A 63 6.93 1.77 4.01
N THR A 64 5.75 1.49 4.57
CA THR A 64 5.44 1.96 5.93
C THR A 64 6.35 1.25 6.94
N PRO A 65 6.78 1.91 8.04
CA PRO A 65 7.65 1.27 9.04
C PRO A 65 7.08 -0.04 9.57
N ASN A 66 5.76 -0.12 9.73
CA ASN A 66 5.09 -1.35 10.15
C ASN A 66 5.23 -2.47 9.10
N CYS A 67 5.05 -2.17 7.80
CA CYS A 67 5.27 -3.16 6.75
C CYS A 67 6.75 -3.57 6.64
N ILE A 68 7.68 -2.64 6.84
CA ILE A 68 9.12 -2.94 6.84
C ILE A 68 9.41 -3.94 7.96
N GLU A 69 9.05 -3.61 9.20
CA GLU A 69 9.38 -4.43 10.37
C GLU A 69 8.65 -5.78 10.41
N GLN A 70 7.39 -5.83 9.95
CA GLN A 70 6.54 -7.02 10.11
C GLN A 70 6.55 -7.95 8.89
N ILE A 71 6.88 -7.44 7.70
CA ILE A 71 6.72 -8.19 6.44
C ILE A 71 8.03 -8.20 5.66
N TYR A 72 8.54 -7.04 5.26
CA TYR A 72 9.64 -6.99 4.28
C TYR A 72 10.98 -7.42 4.88
N LEU A 73 11.31 -6.93 6.07
CA LEU A 73 12.56 -7.27 6.75
C LEU A 73 12.59 -8.74 7.19
N PRO A 74 11.52 -9.29 7.81
CA PRO A 74 11.46 -10.72 8.11
C PRO A 74 11.64 -11.60 6.88
N MET A 75 10.97 -11.29 5.76
CA MET A 75 11.09 -12.08 4.54
C MET A 75 12.48 -12.04 3.92
N ALA A 76 13.10 -10.87 3.81
CA ALA A 76 14.48 -10.77 3.35
C ALA A 76 15.44 -11.51 4.27
N GLY A 77 15.24 -11.39 5.58
CA GLY A 77 16.08 -12.09 6.54
C GLY A 77 15.89 -13.62 6.52
N HIS A 78 14.69 -14.13 6.22
CA HIS A 78 14.49 -15.56 6.04
C HIS A 78 15.31 -16.10 4.86
N VAL A 79 15.37 -15.37 3.74
CA VAL A 79 16.22 -15.72 2.59
C VAL A 79 17.69 -15.78 3.01
N LEU A 80 18.19 -14.73 3.68
CA LEU A 80 19.59 -14.66 4.09
C LEU A 80 19.95 -15.71 5.15
N GLY A 81 19.06 -15.95 6.10
CA GLY A 81 19.27 -16.88 7.21
C GLY A 81 19.11 -18.35 6.88
N LEU A 82 18.43 -18.71 5.78
CA LEU A 82 18.35 -20.10 5.29
C LEU A 82 19.57 -20.47 4.43
N ASN A 83 20.05 -19.53 3.62
CA ASN A 83 21.08 -19.83 2.61
C ASN A 83 22.51 -19.59 3.11
N LEU A 84 22.72 -18.64 4.04
CA LEU A 84 24.01 -18.31 4.66
C LEU A 84 25.21 -18.09 3.71
N LYS A 85 24.95 -17.82 2.43
CA LYS A 85 25.96 -17.52 1.41
C LYS A 85 26.00 -16.01 1.10
N PRO A 86 27.09 -15.51 0.49
CA PRO A 86 27.18 -14.12 0.03
C PRO A 86 25.97 -13.73 -0.81
N HIS A 87 25.40 -12.55 -0.55
CA HIS A 87 24.24 -12.05 -1.30
C HIS A 87 24.46 -11.91 -2.80
N SER A 88 25.71 -11.77 -3.25
CA SER A 88 26.12 -11.79 -4.66
C SER A 88 25.95 -13.16 -5.32
N GLN A 89 26.04 -14.25 -4.53
CA GLN A 89 25.94 -15.64 -4.97
C GLN A 89 24.55 -16.25 -4.75
N LEU A 90 23.57 -15.46 -4.27
CA LEU A 90 22.19 -15.92 -4.19
C LEU A 90 21.61 -16.19 -5.59
N ASP A 91 21.03 -17.35 -5.77
CA ASP A 91 20.15 -17.70 -6.88
C ASP A 91 18.77 -17.10 -6.61
N LEU A 92 18.30 -16.23 -7.51
CA LEU A 92 17.08 -15.46 -7.30
C LEU A 92 15.79 -16.28 -7.49
N ASP A 93 15.90 -17.50 -7.99
CA ASP A 93 14.79 -18.41 -8.20
C ASP A 93 14.75 -19.46 -7.10
N THR A 94 15.85 -20.20 -6.87
CA THR A 94 15.86 -21.32 -5.91
C THR A 94 15.98 -20.89 -4.44
N ASP A 95 16.82 -19.90 -4.12
CA ASP A 95 17.08 -19.53 -2.72
C ASP A 95 15.91 -18.74 -2.09
N LEU A 96 15.17 -18.00 -2.91
CA LEU A 96 13.98 -17.26 -2.47
C LEU A 96 12.80 -18.20 -2.21
N GLU A 97 12.73 -19.31 -2.96
CA GLU A 97 11.69 -20.32 -2.79
C GLU A 97 11.80 -21.02 -1.42
N GLN A 98 13.01 -21.30 -0.94
CA GLN A 98 13.21 -21.87 0.41
C GLN A 98 12.60 -21.00 1.53
N ALA A 99 12.69 -19.67 1.41
CA ALA A 99 12.07 -18.77 2.37
C ALA A 99 10.54 -18.81 2.29
N MET A 100 9.98 -19.06 1.10
CA MET A 100 8.54 -19.27 0.91
C MET A 100 8.08 -20.61 1.48
N ASP A 101 8.85 -21.68 1.28
CA ASP A 101 8.55 -22.99 1.86
C ASP A 101 8.53 -22.95 3.38
N TYR A 102 9.49 -22.24 3.99
CA TYR A 102 9.48 -21.97 5.43
C TYR A 102 8.21 -21.23 5.89
N VAL A 103 7.72 -20.25 5.12
CA VAL A 103 6.47 -19.53 5.44
C VAL A 103 5.25 -20.43 5.30
N LYS A 104 5.15 -21.21 4.21
CA LYS A 104 4.07 -22.17 3.98
C LYS A 104 4.02 -23.24 5.06
N ALA A 105 5.19 -23.71 5.53
CA ALA A 105 5.29 -24.69 6.60
C ALA A 105 4.70 -24.22 7.94
N LYS A 106 4.47 -22.91 8.13
CA LYS A 106 3.80 -22.36 9.33
C LYS A 106 2.27 -22.48 9.28
N GLN A 107 1.70 -22.92 8.16
CA GLN A 107 0.25 -23.07 7.96
C GLN A 107 -0.55 -21.83 8.40
N LEU A 108 -0.03 -20.65 8.03
CA LEU A 108 -0.75 -19.38 8.20
C LEU A 108 -1.77 -19.22 7.07
N SER A 109 -2.65 -18.23 7.18
CA SER A 109 -3.66 -17.96 6.15
C SER A 109 -3.02 -17.73 4.78
N ASP A 110 -3.68 -18.14 3.69
CA ASP A 110 -3.25 -17.87 2.30
C ASP A 110 -3.04 -16.39 2.03
N SER A 111 -3.78 -15.58 2.80
CA SER A 111 -3.59 -14.15 2.86
C SER A 111 -2.18 -13.69 3.15
N TRP A 112 -1.63 -14.30 4.18
CA TRP A 112 -0.31 -13.98 4.69
C TRP A 112 0.75 -14.51 3.73
N THR A 113 0.53 -15.69 3.15
CA THR A 113 1.39 -16.27 2.11
C THR A 113 1.53 -15.35 0.89
N ASP A 114 0.43 -14.79 0.37
CA ASP A 114 0.47 -13.81 -0.75
C ASP A 114 1.24 -12.54 -0.37
N ILE A 115 1.06 -12.03 0.85
CA ILE A 115 1.81 -10.87 1.34
C ILE A 115 3.31 -11.17 1.39
N CYS A 116 3.70 -12.36 1.87
CA CYS A 116 5.08 -12.82 1.90
C CYS A 116 5.66 -13.03 0.49
N LEU A 117 4.86 -13.53 -0.47
CA LEU A 117 5.27 -13.66 -1.87
C LEU A 117 5.61 -12.30 -2.47
N ARG A 118 4.74 -11.30 -2.29
CA ARG A 118 4.98 -9.93 -2.75
C ARG A 118 6.23 -9.31 -2.10
N ALA A 119 6.47 -9.61 -0.83
CA ALA A 119 7.65 -9.17 -0.12
C ALA A 119 8.95 -9.79 -0.68
N LEU A 120 8.92 -11.07 -1.07
CA LEU A 120 10.04 -11.74 -1.74
C LEU A 120 10.31 -11.18 -3.13
N HIS A 121 9.27 -10.95 -3.95
CA HIS A 121 9.45 -10.28 -5.25
C HIS A 121 10.10 -8.91 -5.10
N ARG A 122 9.75 -8.20 -4.04
CA ARG A 122 10.33 -6.90 -3.73
C ARG A 122 11.81 -7.01 -3.33
N PHE A 123 12.16 -8.00 -2.50
CA PHE A 123 13.56 -8.28 -2.16
C PHE A 123 14.37 -8.73 -3.39
N ARG A 124 13.78 -9.57 -4.26
CA ARG A 124 14.37 -9.97 -5.55
C ARG A 124 14.71 -8.76 -6.41
N ARG A 125 13.80 -7.80 -6.50
CA ARG A 125 14.01 -6.54 -7.23
C ARG A 125 15.14 -5.71 -6.64
N PHE A 126 15.24 -5.65 -5.31
CA PHE A 126 16.36 -5.01 -4.63
C PHE A 126 17.71 -5.71 -4.93
N LEU A 127 17.77 -7.05 -4.92
CA LEU A 127 18.98 -7.78 -5.27
C LEU A 127 19.41 -7.55 -6.73
N ARG A 128 18.46 -7.48 -7.68
CA ARG A 128 18.76 -7.11 -9.08
C ARG A 128 19.30 -5.69 -9.19
N TYR A 129 18.75 -4.76 -8.41
CA TYR A 129 19.22 -3.38 -8.32
C TYR A 129 20.66 -3.30 -7.79
N GLU A 130 20.97 -4.00 -6.69
CA GLU A 130 22.33 -4.05 -6.12
C GLU A 130 23.34 -4.68 -7.09
N ARG A 131 22.92 -5.63 -7.94
CA ARG A 131 23.76 -6.26 -8.97
C ARG A 131 23.95 -5.43 -10.24
N GLY A 132 23.33 -4.25 -10.34
CA GLY A 132 23.42 -3.39 -11.52
C GLY A 132 22.70 -3.94 -12.76
N VAL A 133 21.92 -5.00 -12.63
CA VAL A 133 21.14 -5.62 -13.73
C VAL A 133 19.77 -4.93 -13.77
N LEU A 134 19.73 -3.71 -14.29
CA LEU A 134 18.51 -2.92 -14.45
C LEU A 134 17.92 -3.08 -15.86
N GLU A 135 17.31 -4.23 -16.14
CA GLU A 135 16.05 -4.23 -16.90
C GLU A 135 14.93 -4.44 -15.89
N VAL A 136 14.22 -3.36 -15.55
CA VAL A 136 13.01 -3.46 -14.75
C VAL A 136 11.90 -2.77 -15.52
N ALA A 137 11.35 -3.54 -16.47
CA ALA A 137 9.92 -3.53 -16.69
C ALA A 137 9.26 -3.76 -15.31
N PHE A 138 8.41 -2.84 -14.91
CA PHE A 138 7.42 -3.16 -13.91
C PHE A 138 6.53 -4.13 -14.65
N ASP A 139 6.77 -5.43 -14.48
CA ASP A 139 5.72 -6.36 -14.83
C ASP A 139 4.55 -5.93 -13.97
N ASP A 140 3.55 -5.34 -14.64
CA ASP A 140 2.18 -5.21 -14.18
C ASP A 140 1.64 -6.62 -13.97
N VAL A 141 2.30 -7.44 -13.13
CA VAL A 141 1.82 -8.76 -12.73
C VAL A 141 0.47 -8.45 -12.10
N PRO A 142 -0.64 -8.83 -12.75
CA PRO A 142 -1.95 -8.55 -12.20
C PRO A 142 -1.96 -9.17 -10.82
N ALA A 143 -2.45 -8.44 -9.82
CA ALA A 143 -2.58 -9.03 -8.50
C ALA A 143 -3.49 -10.24 -8.69
N SER A 144 -2.99 -11.46 -8.47
CA SER A 144 -3.83 -12.66 -8.59
C SER A 144 -5.09 -12.43 -7.76
N LEU A 145 -6.24 -12.65 -8.40
CA LEU A 145 -7.54 -12.51 -7.77
C LEU A 145 -7.98 -13.82 -7.10
N ASP A 146 -7.20 -14.89 -7.25
CA ASP A 146 -7.55 -16.26 -6.85
C ASP A 146 -7.93 -16.31 -5.37
N ARG A 147 -7.17 -15.60 -4.53
CA ARG A 147 -7.45 -15.47 -3.09
C ARG A 147 -8.82 -14.86 -2.77
N TYR A 148 -9.34 -13.97 -3.62
CA TYR A 148 -10.66 -13.38 -3.42
C TYR A 148 -11.78 -14.27 -3.94
N HIS A 149 -11.45 -15.23 -4.82
CA HIS A 149 -12.37 -16.22 -5.37
C HIS A 149 -12.45 -17.47 -4.48
N GLU A 150 -11.39 -17.76 -3.74
CA GLU A 150 -11.32 -18.92 -2.83
C GLU A 150 -12.52 -19.02 -1.89
N GLY A 151 -13.18 -20.19 -1.89
CA GLY A 151 -14.36 -20.47 -1.09
C GLY A 151 -15.66 -19.84 -1.60
N LEU A 152 -15.64 -19.13 -2.73
CA LEU A 152 -16.86 -18.63 -3.36
C LEU A 152 -17.37 -19.57 -4.47
N PRO A 153 -18.69 -19.70 -4.63
CA PRO A 153 -19.25 -20.44 -5.76
C PRO A 153 -19.05 -19.68 -7.08
N ASP A 154 -18.87 -20.44 -8.17
CA ASP A 154 -18.59 -19.89 -9.51
C ASP A 154 -19.61 -18.85 -9.97
N TRP A 155 -20.90 -19.09 -9.69
CA TRP A 155 -21.96 -18.15 -10.05
C TRP A 155 -21.74 -16.77 -9.42
N LEU A 156 -21.25 -16.72 -8.17
CA LEU A 156 -21.04 -15.46 -7.46
C LEU A 156 -19.77 -14.77 -7.95
N ILE A 157 -18.71 -15.53 -8.25
CA ILE A 157 -17.49 -15.00 -8.86
C ILE A 157 -17.83 -14.35 -10.20
N GLU A 158 -18.66 -15.00 -11.01
CA GLU A 158 -19.14 -14.47 -12.28
C GLU A 158 -19.90 -13.15 -12.08
N GLN A 159 -20.89 -13.12 -11.17
CA GLN A 159 -21.68 -11.92 -10.88
C GLN A 159 -20.81 -10.77 -10.35
N LEU A 160 -19.89 -11.04 -9.43
CA LEU A 160 -18.96 -10.04 -8.90
C LEU A 160 -18.00 -9.52 -9.97
N THR A 161 -17.55 -10.37 -10.88
CA THR A 161 -16.73 -9.97 -12.05
C THR A 161 -17.52 -9.04 -12.97
N GLN A 162 -18.78 -9.36 -13.24
CA GLN A 162 -19.64 -8.48 -14.04
C GLN A 162 -19.90 -7.14 -13.33
N TYR A 163 -20.12 -7.16 -12.02
CA TYR A 163 -20.28 -5.95 -11.23
C TYR A 163 -19.00 -5.09 -11.24
N GLN A 164 -17.84 -5.72 -11.10
CA GLN A 164 -16.54 -5.09 -11.19
C GLN A 164 -16.35 -4.38 -12.54
N ARG A 165 -16.73 -5.00 -13.66
CA ARG A 165 -16.66 -4.40 -15.01
C ARG A 165 -17.56 -3.16 -15.13
N ILE A 166 -18.79 -3.21 -14.61
CA ILE A 166 -19.71 -2.06 -14.62
C ILE A 166 -19.12 -0.90 -13.81
N ARG A 167 -18.54 -1.19 -12.65
CA ARG A 167 -17.93 -0.18 -11.77
C ARG A 167 -16.65 0.41 -12.35
N GLN A 168 -15.87 -0.43 -13.04
CA GLN A 168 -14.58 -0.10 -13.64
C GLN A 168 -14.65 1.05 -14.64
N VAL A 169 -15.77 1.22 -15.36
CA VAL A 169 -15.95 2.33 -16.32
C VAL A 169 -15.74 3.70 -15.66
N ASN A 170 -16.02 3.81 -14.36
CA ASN A 170 -15.86 5.04 -13.59
C ASN A 170 -14.56 5.08 -12.78
N TRP A 171 -13.67 4.11 -12.96
CA TRP A 171 -12.39 4.06 -12.27
C TRP A 171 -11.31 4.74 -13.11
N ARG A 172 -10.36 5.37 -12.41
CA ARG A 172 -9.20 5.97 -13.07
C ARG A 172 -8.32 4.88 -13.67
N PRO A 173 -7.94 4.97 -14.96
CA PRO A 173 -7.08 3.97 -15.61
C PRO A 173 -5.75 3.76 -14.88
N SER A 174 -5.13 4.85 -14.40
CA SER A 174 -3.86 4.80 -13.65
C SER A 174 -3.93 3.97 -12.35
N ARG A 175 -5.13 3.72 -11.84
CA ARG A 175 -5.39 3.01 -10.57
C ARG A 175 -6.28 1.81 -10.73
N LEU A 176 -6.36 1.27 -11.94
CA LEU A 176 -7.28 0.18 -12.23
C LEU A 176 -7.00 -1.03 -11.34
N GLN A 177 -5.74 -1.47 -11.26
CA GLN A 177 -5.33 -2.60 -10.43
C GLN A 177 -5.67 -2.41 -8.95
N ASP A 178 -5.30 -1.26 -8.36
CA ASP A 178 -5.61 -0.92 -6.98
C ASP A 178 -7.12 -0.88 -6.71
N ALA A 179 -7.90 -0.38 -7.67
CA ALA A 179 -9.35 -0.30 -7.57
C ALA A 179 -9.99 -1.70 -7.64
N THR A 180 -9.49 -2.55 -8.53
CA THR A 180 -9.90 -3.96 -8.65
C THR A 180 -9.62 -4.72 -7.36
N VAL A 181 -8.41 -4.61 -6.80
CA VAL A 181 -8.06 -5.26 -5.52
C VAL A 181 -8.94 -4.75 -4.38
N ARG A 182 -9.17 -3.43 -4.29
CA ARG A 182 -10.07 -2.85 -3.28
C ARG A 182 -11.52 -3.30 -3.45
N PHE A 183 -11.98 -3.44 -4.69
CA PHE A 183 -13.30 -3.97 -4.99
C PHE A 183 -13.43 -5.39 -4.45
N TRP A 184 -12.55 -6.30 -4.87
CA TRP A 184 -12.62 -7.70 -4.46
C TRP A 184 -12.43 -7.89 -2.96
N SER A 185 -11.48 -7.19 -2.35
CA SER A 185 -11.23 -7.25 -0.89
C SER A 185 -12.44 -6.85 -0.03
N GLY A 186 -13.27 -5.92 -0.52
CA GLY A 186 -14.50 -5.52 0.17
C GLY A 186 -15.70 -6.41 -0.20
N HIS A 187 -15.89 -6.71 -1.48
CA HIS A 187 -17.08 -7.40 -1.97
C HIS A 187 -17.02 -8.91 -1.82
N SER A 188 -15.87 -9.54 -1.54
CA SER A 188 -15.79 -10.99 -1.28
C SER A 188 -15.75 -11.37 0.20
N ARG A 189 -15.40 -10.44 1.10
CA ARG A 189 -15.05 -10.80 2.49
C ARG A 189 -16.21 -11.41 3.27
N LEU A 190 -17.38 -10.77 3.27
CA LEU A 190 -18.55 -11.29 3.98
C LEU A 190 -19.06 -12.57 3.33
N TRP A 191 -19.06 -12.64 1.99
CA TRP A 191 -19.45 -13.84 1.27
C TRP A 191 -18.56 -15.04 1.58
N ARG A 192 -17.23 -14.88 1.55
CA ARG A 192 -16.30 -15.96 1.91
C ARG A 192 -16.53 -16.43 3.35
N TRP A 193 -16.83 -15.50 4.26
CA TRP A 193 -17.19 -15.87 5.63
C TRP A 193 -18.52 -16.65 5.70
N LEU A 194 -19.54 -16.28 4.92
CA LEU A 194 -20.82 -17.00 4.86
C LEU A 194 -20.65 -18.42 4.32
N PHE A 195 -19.93 -18.59 3.21
CA PHE A 195 -19.73 -19.91 2.58
C PHE A 195 -18.78 -20.82 3.36
N ALA A 196 -17.95 -20.27 4.24
CA ALA A 196 -17.12 -21.06 5.15
C ALA A 196 -17.89 -21.66 6.33
N GLN A 197 -19.16 -21.29 6.55
CA GLN A 197 -19.98 -21.86 7.63
C GLN A 197 -20.59 -23.20 7.17
N GLU A 198 -19.87 -24.30 7.41
CA GLU A 198 -20.28 -25.65 7.01
C GLU A 198 -21.64 -26.08 7.60
N ASP A 199 -22.00 -25.59 8.78
CA ASP A 199 -23.22 -25.98 9.50
C ASP A 199 -24.52 -25.35 8.96
N GLU A 200 -24.45 -24.26 8.18
CA GLU A 200 -25.63 -23.47 7.77
C GLU A 200 -26.09 -23.76 6.32
N ASN A 201 -25.36 -24.60 5.57
CA ASN A 201 -25.65 -25.02 4.19
C ASN A 201 -26.12 -23.87 3.26
N ILE A 202 -25.38 -22.75 3.29
CA ILE A 202 -25.67 -21.57 2.47
C ILE A 202 -25.18 -21.84 1.05
N VAL A 203 -26.10 -22.08 0.11
CA VAL A 203 -25.77 -22.34 -1.30
C VAL A 203 -26.23 -21.22 -2.23
N ALA A 204 -27.25 -20.47 -1.81
CA ALA A 204 -27.83 -19.36 -2.55
C ALA A 204 -28.03 -18.11 -1.68
N VAL A 205 -28.28 -16.99 -2.35
CA VAL A 205 -28.56 -15.70 -1.69
C VAL A 205 -29.78 -15.77 -0.78
N THR A 206 -30.76 -16.61 -1.12
CA THR A 206 -32.01 -16.82 -0.38
C THR A 206 -31.81 -17.45 0.99
N ASP A 207 -30.72 -18.19 1.18
CA ASP A 207 -30.44 -18.90 2.44
C ASP A 207 -29.87 -17.96 3.50
N VAL A 208 -29.40 -16.78 3.07
CA VAL A 208 -28.81 -15.78 3.96
C VAL A 208 -29.91 -15.13 4.80
N LYS A 209 -29.70 -15.12 6.12
CA LYS A 209 -30.63 -14.58 7.12
C LYS A 209 -29.96 -13.46 7.93
N HIS A 210 -30.79 -12.65 8.58
CA HIS A 210 -30.31 -11.55 9.44
C HIS A 210 -29.39 -12.04 10.58
N LYS A 211 -29.62 -13.25 11.10
CA LYS A 211 -28.76 -13.88 12.11
C LYS A 211 -27.30 -14.00 11.66
N HIS A 212 -27.05 -14.25 10.36
CA HIS A 212 -25.69 -14.38 9.83
C HIS A 212 -24.96 -13.04 9.85
N LEU A 213 -25.67 -11.93 9.61
CA LEU A 213 -25.07 -10.59 9.70
C LEU A 213 -24.66 -10.24 11.13
N HIS A 214 -25.48 -10.61 12.12
CA HIS A 214 -25.12 -10.42 13.53
C HIS A 214 -23.93 -11.28 13.95
N ALA A 215 -23.94 -12.56 13.61
CA ALA A 215 -22.81 -13.46 13.88
C ALA A 215 -21.50 -12.93 13.26
N TYR A 216 -21.55 -12.43 12.01
CA TYR A 216 -20.41 -11.79 11.36
C TYR A 216 -19.93 -10.54 12.10
N ILE A 217 -20.86 -9.68 12.53
CA ILE A 217 -20.54 -8.48 13.30
C ILE A 217 -19.85 -8.85 14.60
N ASP A 218 -20.40 -9.82 15.34
CA ASP A 218 -19.88 -10.26 16.63
C ASP A 218 -18.47 -10.84 16.49
N GLU A 219 -18.22 -11.69 15.49
CA GLU A 219 -16.88 -12.23 15.22
C GLU A 219 -15.89 -11.12 14.86
N ARG A 220 -16.29 -10.15 14.03
CA ARG A 220 -15.41 -9.04 13.64
C ARG A 220 -15.12 -8.10 14.78
N LEU A 221 -16.07 -7.86 15.67
CA LEU A 221 -15.84 -7.08 16.89
C LEU A 221 -14.95 -7.85 17.87
N ALA A 222 -15.17 -9.15 18.04
CA ALA A 222 -14.33 -10.02 18.88
C ALA A 222 -12.87 -10.08 18.36
N ALA A 223 -12.68 -10.04 17.04
CA ALA A 223 -11.37 -9.94 16.40
C ALA A 223 -10.75 -8.52 16.46
N GLY A 224 -11.40 -7.54 17.10
CA GLY A 224 -10.86 -6.21 17.35
C GLY A 224 -10.97 -5.22 16.17
N TYR A 225 -11.81 -5.51 15.17
CA TYR A 225 -12.03 -4.56 14.07
C TYR A 225 -12.88 -3.37 14.50
N ALA A 226 -12.53 -2.18 14.00
CA ALA A 226 -13.32 -0.97 14.25
C ALA A 226 -14.72 -1.06 13.62
N ALA A 227 -15.73 -0.47 14.29
CA ALA A 227 -17.11 -0.42 13.80
C ALA A 227 -17.23 0.10 12.36
N LYS A 228 -16.42 1.11 12.00
CA LYS A 228 -16.35 1.65 10.63
C LYS A 228 -15.92 0.61 9.60
N SER A 229 -14.96 -0.25 9.93
CA SER A 229 -14.50 -1.32 9.04
C SER A 229 -15.58 -2.39 8.86
N VAL A 230 -16.25 -2.79 9.94
CA VAL A 230 -17.38 -3.73 9.88
C VAL A 230 -18.51 -3.15 9.02
N ASN A 231 -18.87 -1.88 9.23
CA ASN A 231 -19.87 -1.20 8.42
C ASN A 231 -19.48 -1.07 6.94
N GLN A 232 -18.19 -0.96 6.62
CA GLN A 232 -17.72 -0.97 5.23
C GLN A 232 -17.97 -2.31 4.56
N ASP A 233 -17.72 -3.42 5.27
CA ASP A 233 -17.99 -4.76 4.76
C ASP A 233 -19.50 -4.99 4.57
N LEU A 234 -20.34 -4.57 5.54
CA LEU A 234 -21.80 -4.63 5.43
C LEU A 234 -22.34 -3.80 4.27
N ARG A 235 -21.78 -2.60 4.03
CA ARG A 235 -22.16 -1.75 2.89
C ARG A 235 -21.73 -2.35 1.54
N ALA A 236 -20.56 -2.97 1.48
CA ALA A 236 -20.11 -3.68 0.28
C ALA A 236 -21.02 -4.90 -0.01
N PHE A 237 -21.37 -5.65 1.02
CA PHE A 237 -22.33 -6.76 0.92
C PHE A 237 -23.71 -6.29 0.45
N GLN A 238 -24.26 -5.22 1.05
CA GLN A 238 -25.51 -4.61 0.63
C GLN A 238 -25.45 -4.14 -0.84
N ALA A 239 -24.32 -3.57 -1.28
CA ALA A 239 -24.13 -3.17 -2.67
C ALA A 239 -24.16 -4.37 -3.63
N THR A 240 -23.51 -5.49 -3.25
CA THR A 240 -23.60 -6.75 -4.00
C THR A 240 -25.04 -7.26 -4.05
N LEU A 241 -25.77 -7.26 -2.93
CA LEU A 241 -27.17 -7.71 -2.90
C LEU A 241 -28.08 -6.87 -3.82
N ARG A 242 -27.92 -5.54 -3.84
CA ARG A 242 -28.67 -4.68 -4.76
C ARG A 242 -28.34 -4.99 -6.22
N PHE A 243 -27.07 -5.20 -6.53
CA PHE A 243 -26.64 -5.60 -7.87
C PHE A 243 -27.27 -6.94 -8.29
N LEU A 244 -27.27 -7.95 -7.40
CA LEU A 244 -27.89 -9.25 -7.67
C LEU A 244 -29.40 -9.12 -7.86
N GLN A 245 -30.07 -8.28 -7.07
CA GLN A 245 -31.50 -7.99 -7.23
C GLN A 245 -31.81 -7.37 -8.60
N GLU A 246 -31.00 -6.41 -9.07
CA GLU A 246 -31.11 -5.82 -10.41
C GLU A 246 -30.90 -6.86 -11.53
N ARG A 247 -30.13 -7.92 -11.26
CA ARG A 247 -29.92 -9.05 -12.18
C ARG A 247 -30.98 -10.15 -12.10
N GLY A 248 -32.03 -9.96 -11.31
CA GLY A 248 -33.16 -10.90 -11.19
C GLY A 248 -32.97 -12.00 -10.15
N PHE A 249 -31.90 -11.98 -9.36
CA PHE A 249 -31.73 -12.91 -8.25
C PHE A 249 -32.75 -12.60 -7.13
N GLN A 250 -33.26 -13.65 -6.49
CA GLN A 250 -34.11 -13.51 -5.31
C GLN A 250 -33.25 -13.11 -4.12
N VAL A 251 -33.47 -11.89 -3.63
CA VAL A 251 -32.74 -11.31 -2.49
C VAL A 251 -33.71 -11.04 -1.35
N PRO A 252 -33.47 -11.59 -0.14
CA PRO A 252 -34.29 -11.29 1.02
C PRO A 252 -34.25 -9.78 1.34
N LEU A 253 -35.41 -9.10 1.28
CA LEU A 253 -35.51 -7.65 1.49
C LEU A 253 -34.96 -7.19 2.86
N ALA A 254 -35.04 -8.07 3.87
CA ALA A 254 -34.49 -7.81 5.20
C ALA A 254 -32.97 -7.56 5.18
N LEU A 255 -32.23 -8.15 4.24
CA LEU A 255 -30.77 -7.98 4.13
C LEU A 255 -30.38 -6.67 3.43
N LEU A 256 -31.31 -6.02 2.74
CA LEU A 256 -31.07 -4.72 2.11
C LEU A 256 -30.99 -3.57 3.12
N ARG A 257 -31.22 -3.84 4.41
CA ARG A 257 -31.02 -2.90 5.52
C ARG A 257 -30.14 -3.56 6.58
N PRO A 258 -28.81 -3.71 6.34
CA PRO A 258 -27.94 -4.39 7.28
C PRO A 258 -27.87 -3.63 8.62
N PRO A 259 -27.67 -4.32 9.74
CA PRO A 259 -27.55 -3.70 11.05
C PRO A 259 -26.20 -2.98 11.17
N LEU A 260 -26.19 -1.68 10.85
CA LEU A 260 -24.98 -0.86 10.95
C LEU A 260 -24.68 -0.50 12.41
N LEU A 261 -23.41 -0.63 12.79
CA LEU A 261 -22.92 -0.25 14.11
C LEU A 261 -22.85 1.28 14.23
N LYS A 262 -23.08 1.79 15.44
CA LYS A 262 -22.89 3.21 15.75
C LYS A 262 -21.41 3.58 15.58
N GLU A 263 -21.12 4.47 14.64
CA GLU A 263 -19.78 5.02 14.44
C GLU A 263 -19.58 6.20 15.40
N PRO A 264 -18.38 6.39 15.98
CA PRO A 264 -18.09 7.59 16.74
C PRO A 264 -18.13 8.82 15.82
N ASP A 265 -18.81 9.88 16.25
CA ASP A 265 -18.84 11.17 15.54
C ASP A 265 -17.46 11.83 15.64
N ALA A 266 -16.59 11.50 14.70
CA ALA A 266 -15.29 12.13 14.56
C ALA A 266 -15.43 13.39 13.70
N LEU A 267 -15.20 14.55 14.31
CA LEU A 267 -15.11 15.81 13.56
C LEU A 267 -13.95 15.73 12.54
N PRO A 268 -14.08 16.37 11.36
CA PRO A 268 -12.98 16.51 10.42
C PRO A 268 -11.78 17.12 11.14
N ARG A 269 -10.65 16.41 11.10
CA ARG A 269 -9.38 16.94 11.63
C ARG A 269 -8.80 17.91 10.62
N PHE A 270 -8.57 19.14 11.05
CA PHE A 270 -7.87 20.17 10.29
C PHE A 270 -6.60 20.58 11.03
N LEU A 271 -5.69 21.24 10.33
CA LEU A 271 -4.50 21.85 10.93
C LEU A 271 -4.84 23.28 11.31
N ALA A 272 -4.53 23.69 12.54
CA ALA A 272 -4.58 25.11 12.92
C ALA A 272 -3.48 25.91 12.19
N ASP A 273 -3.66 27.22 12.07
CA ASP A 273 -2.76 28.08 11.27
C ASP A 273 -1.31 28.01 11.77
N GLU A 274 -1.09 27.89 13.08
CA GLU A 274 0.23 27.71 13.66
C GLU A 274 0.87 26.36 13.26
N GLU A 275 0.05 25.31 13.15
CA GLU A 275 0.51 23.98 12.71
C GLU A 275 0.90 23.98 11.24
N VAL A 276 0.12 24.68 10.41
CA VAL A 276 0.45 24.90 9.00
C VAL A 276 1.75 25.71 8.87
N GLY A 277 1.91 26.76 9.67
CA GLY A 277 3.14 27.54 9.73
C GLY A 277 4.37 26.72 10.11
N ARG A 278 4.26 25.82 11.10
CA ARG A 278 5.35 24.89 11.47
C ARG A 278 5.69 23.92 10.33
N LEU A 279 4.67 23.37 9.68
CA LEU A 279 4.85 22.47 8.53
C LEU A 279 5.54 23.20 7.37
N GLN A 280 5.12 24.43 7.08
CA GLN A 280 5.75 25.29 6.08
C GLN A 280 7.23 25.55 6.43
N ALA A 281 7.52 25.98 7.67
CA ALA A 281 8.88 26.23 8.12
C ALA A 281 9.77 24.98 8.02
N ASN A 282 9.23 23.78 8.31
CA ASN A 282 9.95 22.52 8.14
C ASN A 282 10.34 22.27 6.67
N LEU A 283 9.39 22.48 5.76
CA LEU A 283 9.63 22.28 4.32
C LEU A 283 10.64 23.29 3.76
N GLU A 284 10.52 24.57 4.14
CA GLU A 284 11.47 25.60 3.74
C GLU A 284 12.88 25.32 4.31
N GLY A 285 12.97 24.90 5.58
CA GLY A 285 14.25 24.49 6.20
C GLY A 285 14.91 23.30 5.51
N ARG A 286 14.13 22.35 4.97
CA ARG A 286 14.67 21.23 4.17
C ARG A 286 15.23 21.68 2.83
N VAL A 287 14.61 22.70 2.21
CA VAL A 287 15.14 23.28 0.97
C VAL A 287 16.46 24.01 1.26
N ALA A 288 16.49 24.84 2.31
CA ALA A 288 17.69 25.59 2.69
C ALA A 288 18.85 24.68 3.16
N GLY A 289 18.54 23.57 3.83
CA GLY A 289 19.52 22.60 4.32
C GLY A 289 19.97 21.55 3.31
N ALA A 290 19.47 21.58 2.07
CA ALA A 290 19.81 20.60 1.06
C ALA A 290 21.24 20.81 0.52
N GLN A 291 22.13 19.85 0.78
CA GLN A 291 23.53 19.92 0.35
C GLN A 291 23.78 19.20 -0.98
N LYS A 292 22.94 18.22 -1.32
CA LYS A 292 23.06 17.42 -2.55
C LYS A 292 21.95 17.76 -3.55
N PRO A 293 22.20 17.72 -4.87
CA PRO A 293 21.18 17.98 -5.90
C PRO A 293 19.94 17.08 -5.76
N ALA A 294 20.13 15.80 -5.44
CA ALA A 294 19.03 14.87 -5.22
C ALA A 294 18.16 15.25 -4.00
N GLN A 295 18.78 15.74 -2.92
CA GLN A 295 18.08 16.20 -1.72
C GLN A 295 17.29 17.48 -2.00
N LEU A 296 17.89 18.41 -2.76
CA LEU A 296 17.24 19.66 -3.15
C LEU A 296 16.00 19.39 -4.01
N ARG A 297 16.13 18.51 -5.01
CA ARG A 297 15.00 18.07 -5.85
C ARG A 297 13.87 17.49 -5.03
N ASP A 298 14.18 16.62 -4.08
CA ASP A 298 13.19 16.02 -3.18
C ASP A 298 12.51 17.04 -2.27
N ALA A 299 13.28 17.99 -1.72
CA ALA A 299 12.75 19.05 -0.86
C ALA A 299 11.79 19.96 -1.64
N LEU A 300 12.19 20.37 -2.85
CA LEU A 300 11.37 21.19 -3.75
C LEU A 300 10.12 20.45 -4.24
N LEU A 301 10.22 19.14 -4.50
CA LEU A 301 9.07 18.30 -4.80
C LEU A 301 8.03 18.36 -3.68
N ASN A 302 8.45 18.11 -2.44
CA ASN A 302 7.54 18.08 -1.30
C ASN A 302 6.93 19.46 -1.04
N ARG A 303 7.72 20.52 -1.20
CA ARG A 303 7.28 21.91 -1.09
C ARG A 303 6.20 22.24 -2.13
N ALA A 304 6.46 21.95 -3.40
CA ALA A 304 5.50 22.19 -4.48
C ALA A 304 4.22 21.37 -4.30
N ALA A 305 4.33 20.08 -3.94
CA ALA A 305 3.19 19.23 -3.63
C ALA A 305 2.37 19.79 -2.45
N PHE A 306 3.02 20.25 -1.38
CA PHE A 306 2.36 20.87 -0.23
C PHE A 306 1.56 22.12 -0.62
N TYR A 307 2.16 23.07 -1.35
CA TYR A 307 1.44 24.28 -1.76
C TYR A 307 0.29 23.99 -2.74
N LEU A 308 0.41 22.99 -3.61
CA LEU A 308 -0.71 22.55 -4.45
C LEU A 308 -1.86 21.96 -3.63
N LEU A 309 -1.57 21.20 -2.57
CA LEU A 309 -2.59 20.67 -1.67
C LEU A 309 -3.27 21.79 -0.87
N TRP A 310 -2.48 22.71 -0.32
CA TRP A 310 -2.96 23.73 0.58
C TRP A 310 -3.60 24.93 -0.15
N HIS A 311 -2.87 25.60 -1.04
CA HIS A 311 -3.39 26.75 -1.77
C HIS A 311 -4.21 26.36 -3.00
N GLY A 312 -3.84 25.26 -3.66
CA GLY A 312 -4.58 24.77 -4.83
C GLY A 312 -5.84 23.99 -4.47
N GLY A 313 -5.96 23.51 -3.22
CA GLY A 313 -7.07 22.66 -2.80
C GLY A 313 -7.15 21.34 -3.57
N LEU A 314 -6.02 20.87 -4.12
CA LEU A 314 -5.98 19.61 -4.85
C LEU A 314 -6.11 18.43 -3.88
N ARG A 315 -6.75 17.36 -4.34
CA ARG A 315 -6.67 16.07 -3.66
C ARG A 315 -5.30 15.47 -3.92
N LEU A 316 -4.78 14.73 -2.96
CA LEU A 316 -3.48 14.07 -3.10
C LEU A 316 -3.38 13.17 -4.34
N GLY A 317 -4.46 12.47 -4.66
CA GLY A 317 -4.51 11.66 -5.87
C GLY A 317 -4.62 12.47 -7.17
N GLU A 318 -5.03 13.73 -7.11
CA GLU A 318 -4.97 14.63 -8.27
C GLU A 318 -3.55 15.13 -8.47
N VAL A 319 -2.84 15.52 -7.39
CA VAL A 319 -1.42 15.91 -7.44
C VAL A 319 -0.53 14.82 -8.03
N GLU A 320 -0.78 13.55 -7.67
CA GLU A 320 -0.06 12.38 -8.18
C GLU A 320 -0.21 12.20 -9.71
N ASP A 321 -1.41 12.44 -10.23
CA ASP A 321 -1.79 12.17 -11.63
C ASP A 321 -1.54 13.39 -12.56
N LEU A 322 -1.05 14.53 -12.05
CA LEU A 322 -0.81 15.73 -12.87
C LEU A 322 0.30 15.48 -13.90
N CYS A 323 0.12 15.95 -15.13
CA CYS A 323 1.13 15.97 -16.18
C CYS A 323 1.62 17.39 -16.48
N LEU A 324 2.77 17.51 -17.15
CA LEU A 324 3.32 18.79 -17.58
C LEU A 324 2.36 19.55 -18.52
N SER A 325 1.60 18.84 -19.35
CA SER A 325 0.59 19.41 -20.25
C SER A 325 -0.61 20.03 -19.52
N ASP A 326 -0.81 19.72 -18.24
CA ASP A 326 -1.89 20.27 -17.43
C ASP A 326 -1.56 21.67 -16.88
N LEU A 327 -0.29 22.11 -16.98
CA LEU A 327 0.14 23.40 -16.44
C LEU A 327 0.16 24.49 -17.49
N ASN A 328 -0.45 25.62 -17.15
CA ASN A 328 -0.29 26.88 -17.85
C ASN A 328 0.23 27.94 -16.87
N LEU A 329 1.55 27.98 -16.70
CA LEU A 329 2.20 28.88 -15.73
C LEU A 329 2.06 30.36 -16.10
N SER A 330 2.02 30.71 -17.39
CA SER A 330 1.83 32.10 -17.82
C SER A 330 0.46 32.64 -17.42
N ARG A 331 -0.57 31.77 -17.41
CA ARG A 331 -1.92 32.11 -16.93
C ARG A 331 -2.15 31.74 -15.47
N LYS A 332 -1.15 31.22 -14.75
CA LYS A 332 -1.26 30.67 -13.39
C LYS A 332 -2.43 29.67 -13.27
N GLN A 333 -2.59 28.80 -14.25
CA GLN A 333 -3.68 27.84 -14.36
C GLN A 333 -3.16 26.41 -14.37
N LEU A 334 -3.95 25.52 -13.79
CA LEU A 334 -3.71 24.09 -13.75
C LEU A 334 -4.99 23.34 -14.08
N VAL A 335 -4.96 22.41 -15.02
CA VAL A 335 -6.11 21.57 -15.35
C VAL A 335 -6.05 20.27 -14.55
N VAL A 336 -7.03 20.04 -13.68
CA VAL A 336 -7.20 18.75 -13.00
C VAL A 336 -8.10 17.88 -13.85
N ARG A 337 -7.49 16.92 -14.54
CA ARG A 337 -8.20 15.91 -15.34
C ARG A 337 -8.87 14.85 -14.46
N GLN A 338 -10.01 14.35 -14.92
CA GLN A 338 -10.75 13.24 -14.30
C GLN A 338 -10.96 13.41 -12.79
N GLY A 339 -11.39 14.61 -12.38
CA GLY A 339 -11.71 14.96 -11.01
C GLY A 339 -12.89 14.16 -10.44
N LYS A 340 -13.58 14.71 -9.44
CA LYS A 340 -14.75 14.03 -8.87
C LYS A 340 -15.81 13.83 -9.96
N GLY A 341 -16.24 12.59 -10.15
CA GLY A 341 -17.22 12.22 -11.19
C GLY A 341 -16.65 12.22 -12.61
N MET A 342 -15.34 12.01 -12.78
CA MET A 342 -14.65 12.00 -14.09
C MET A 342 -14.77 13.32 -14.86
N LYS A 343 -15.00 14.44 -14.16
CA LYS A 343 -15.07 15.78 -14.76
C LYS A 343 -13.76 16.54 -14.58
N ASP A 344 -13.36 17.23 -15.63
CA ASP A 344 -12.20 18.10 -15.61
C ASP A 344 -12.55 19.44 -14.95
N ARG A 345 -11.57 20.06 -14.30
CA ARG A 345 -11.72 21.43 -13.77
C ARG A 345 -10.41 22.20 -13.84
N THR A 346 -10.50 23.50 -14.01
CA THR A 346 -9.35 24.41 -13.92
C THR A 346 -9.21 24.93 -12.50
N VAL A 347 -7.98 24.90 -11.99
CA VAL A 347 -7.56 25.46 -10.70
C VAL A 347 -6.64 26.65 -10.99
N TYR A 348 -6.91 27.78 -10.34
CA TYR A 348 -6.06 28.96 -10.41
C TYR A 348 -5.02 28.89 -9.28
N LEU A 349 -3.76 29.10 -9.64
CA LEU A 349 -2.63 28.99 -8.73
C LEU A 349 -2.32 30.34 -8.11
N THR A 350 -2.10 30.34 -6.79
CA THR A 350 -1.53 31.50 -6.10
C THR A 350 -0.09 31.73 -6.56
N GLU A 351 0.44 32.93 -6.30
CA GLU A 351 1.83 33.24 -6.60
C GLU A 351 2.80 32.34 -5.83
N VAL A 352 2.50 32.05 -4.56
CA VAL A 352 3.28 31.13 -3.73
C VAL A 352 3.33 29.72 -4.33
N ALA A 353 2.18 29.18 -4.76
CA ALA A 353 2.12 27.86 -5.39
C ALA A 353 2.84 27.83 -6.75
N THR A 354 2.69 28.90 -7.54
CA THR A 354 3.38 29.05 -8.83
C THR A 354 4.89 29.07 -8.64
N ASN A 355 5.40 29.86 -7.70
CA ASN A 355 6.84 29.97 -7.42
C ASN A 355 7.42 28.65 -6.92
N ALA A 356 6.69 27.94 -6.05
CA ALA A 356 7.11 26.61 -5.59
C ALA A 356 7.17 25.59 -6.74
N LEU A 357 6.21 25.65 -7.67
CA LEU A 357 6.20 24.80 -8.86
C LEU A 357 7.35 25.12 -9.81
N VAL A 358 7.60 26.39 -10.12
CA VAL A 358 8.71 26.82 -10.98
C VAL A 358 10.03 26.34 -10.41
N ALA A 359 10.28 26.59 -9.12
CA ALA A 359 11.51 26.14 -8.46
C ALA A 359 11.69 24.61 -8.54
N TYR A 360 10.62 23.83 -8.43
CA TYR A 360 10.69 22.38 -8.61
C TYR A 360 10.94 21.98 -10.07
N LEU A 361 10.29 22.64 -11.03
CA LEU A 361 10.44 22.35 -12.46
C LEU A 361 11.88 22.55 -12.94
N ASP A 362 12.57 23.56 -12.42
CA ASP A 362 13.98 23.83 -12.73
C ASP A 362 14.90 22.65 -12.36
N VAL A 363 14.55 21.90 -11.29
CA VAL A 363 15.33 20.76 -10.80
C VAL A 363 14.68 19.40 -11.05
N ARG A 364 13.50 19.36 -11.71
CA ARG A 364 12.70 18.15 -11.93
C ARG A 364 13.49 17.09 -12.68
N GLY A 365 14.32 17.52 -13.63
CA GLY A 365 15.08 16.69 -14.55
C GLY A 365 14.21 16.02 -15.62
N GLN A 366 14.85 15.28 -16.52
CA GLN A 366 14.18 14.42 -17.49
C GLN A 366 13.73 13.12 -16.81
N GLY A 367 12.58 12.60 -17.22
CA GLY A 367 12.05 11.32 -16.77
C GLY A 367 11.25 10.67 -17.88
N HIS A 368 11.03 9.37 -17.77
CA HIS A 368 10.34 8.59 -18.80
C HIS A 368 8.84 8.90 -18.90
N SER A 369 8.26 9.57 -17.90
CA SER A 369 6.86 9.98 -17.85
C SER A 369 6.69 11.51 -17.96
N ASP A 370 5.59 11.91 -18.59
CA ASP A 370 5.10 13.28 -18.70
C ASP A 370 4.53 13.86 -17.39
N HIS A 371 4.47 13.05 -16.32
CA HIS A 371 3.91 13.44 -15.03
C HIS A 371 4.68 14.60 -14.40
N LEU A 372 3.99 15.61 -13.87
CA LEU A 372 4.56 16.79 -13.24
C LEU A 372 5.57 16.38 -12.14
N PHE A 373 5.14 15.55 -11.20
CA PHE A 373 5.99 15.11 -10.10
C PHE A 373 6.68 13.79 -10.42
N LEU A 374 8.00 13.82 -10.35
CA LEU A 374 8.86 12.66 -10.50
C LEU A 374 9.63 12.39 -9.21
N TYR A 375 9.62 11.14 -8.78
CA TYR A 375 10.54 10.63 -7.76
C TYR A 375 11.43 9.58 -8.39
N ARG A 376 12.76 9.77 -8.31
CA ARG A 376 13.76 8.88 -8.96
C ARG A 376 13.45 8.61 -10.44
N HIS A 377 13.07 9.65 -11.17
CA HIS A 377 12.74 9.62 -12.62
C HIS A 377 11.48 8.82 -13.00
N ARG A 378 10.64 8.48 -12.03
CA ARG A 378 9.35 7.80 -12.23
C ARG A 378 8.19 8.60 -11.66
N ARG A 379 6.96 8.25 -12.07
CA ARG A 379 5.74 8.87 -11.54
C ARG A 379 5.72 8.84 -10.01
N LEU A 380 5.25 9.93 -9.42
CA LEU A 380 5.06 10.03 -7.98
C LEU A 380 4.06 8.97 -7.49
N CYS A 381 4.27 8.45 -6.27
CA CYS A 381 3.27 7.65 -5.57
C CYS A 381 2.62 8.50 -4.47
N ARG A 382 1.28 8.51 -4.36
CA ARG A 382 0.57 9.27 -3.32
C ARG A 382 1.03 8.92 -1.90
N GLY A 383 1.43 7.68 -1.66
CA GLY A 383 1.91 7.21 -0.36
C GLY A 383 3.15 7.98 0.10
N LEU A 384 4.04 8.32 -0.83
CA LEU A 384 5.27 9.08 -0.57
C LEU A 384 4.94 10.47 0.00
N VAL A 385 4.11 11.24 -0.71
CA VAL A 385 3.74 12.59 -0.28
C VAL A 385 2.95 12.55 1.02
N HIS A 386 2.01 11.61 1.16
CA HIS A 386 1.27 11.44 2.42
C HIS A 386 2.20 11.18 3.60
N ASN A 387 3.11 10.21 3.47
CA ASN A 387 4.03 9.84 4.54
C ASN A 387 5.02 10.96 4.85
N ARG A 388 5.49 11.68 3.84
CA ARG A 388 6.43 12.81 4.03
C ARG A 388 5.77 14.00 4.74
N ILE A 389 4.55 14.37 4.35
CA ILE A 389 3.79 15.42 5.04
C ILE A 389 3.47 14.99 6.48
N LYS A 390 3.05 13.73 6.67
CA LYS A 390 2.80 13.17 8.01
C LYS A 390 4.05 13.15 8.88
N ALA A 391 5.21 12.83 8.31
CA ALA A 391 6.49 12.83 9.03
C ALA A 391 6.93 14.25 9.37
N ALA A 392 6.67 15.23 8.50
CA ALA A 392 6.93 16.64 8.77
C ALA A 392 6.00 17.20 9.86
N GLY A 393 4.74 16.76 9.93
CA GLY A 393 3.81 17.19 10.99
C GLY A 393 4.00 16.51 12.36
N LYS A 394 4.83 15.46 12.47
CA LYS A 394 5.19 14.82 13.75
C LYS A 394 6.40 15.47 14.44
N ARG A 395 7.10 16.34 13.72
CA ARG A 395 8.30 17.05 14.16
C ARG A 395 7.94 18.51 14.38
#